data_AF-A0A960M2V1-F1
#
_entry.id   AF-A0A960M2V1-F1
#
_cell.length_a   1.000
_cell.length_b   1.000
_cell.length_c   1.000
_cell.angle_alpha   90.00
_cell.angle_beta   90.00
_cell.angle_gamma   90.00
#
_symmetry.space_group_name_H-M   'P 1'
#
loop_
_entity.id
_entity.type
_entity.pdbx_description
1 polymer ?
#
loop_
_entity_poly.entity_id
_entity_poly.type
_entity_poly.pdbx_seq_one_letter_code
_entity_poly.pdbx_strand_id
1 'polypeptide(L)'
;MLGLALALLATPAWAVEATEAGGEVARSLPGWWYIVPVAAFGALFMAWYFYRSIITCSEGTDRMKEIAGYVREGAYAYLRRQYKVVGFVFFILVLFLSFMAFGLGVQHPLVPFAFLTGGLFSGLAGFIGMKTATAASARTAQGASESLNKGLVIAFRAGAV
;
A
#
# COMPACT_ATOMS: atom_id res chain seq x y z
N MET A 1 -12.42 -57.19 -20.43
CA MET A 1 -12.96 -55.89 -20.85
C MET A 1 -13.70 -55.21 -19.69
N LEU A 2 -12.98 -54.97 -18.60
CA LEU A 2 -13.49 -54.59 -17.27
C LEU A 2 -12.65 -53.41 -16.77
N GLY A 3 -12.91 -52.21 -17.31
CA GLY A 3 -12.08 -51.05 -17.01
C GLY A 3 -12.71 -49.68 -17.26
N LEU A 4 -14.03 -49.59 -17.47
CA LEU A 4 -14.67 -48.33 -17.87
C LEU A 4 -15.93 -47.94 -17.06
N ALA A 5 -16.21 -48.60 -15.94
CA ALA A 5 -17.47 -48.37 -15.19
C ALA A 5 -17.29 -47.75 -13.79
N LEU A 6 -16.08 -47.38 -13.35
CA LEU A 6 -15.81 -46.91 -11.98
C LEU A 6 -15.11 -45.53 -11.91
N ALA A 7 -15.36 -44.63 -12.87
CA ALA A 7 -14.77 -43.28 -12.88
C ALA A 7 -15.81 -42.14 -12.77
N LEU A 8 -17.09 -42.45 -12.48
CA LEU A 8 -18.20 -41.48 -12.50
C LEU A 8 -18.70 -41.04 -11.11
N LEU A 9 -18.05 -41.41 -10.00
CA LEU A 9 -18.50 -41.05 -8.64
C LEU A 9 -17.43 -40.36 -7.76
N ALA A 10 -16.39 -39.80 -8.35
CA ALA A 10 -15.51 -38.87 -7.62
C ALA A 10 -15.83 -37.46 -8.09
N THR A 11 -16.87 -36.84 -7.51
CA THR A 11 -16.91 -35.37 -7.49
C THR A 11 -15.59 -34.93 -6.86
N PRO A 12 -14.73 -34.23 -7.59
CA PRO A 12 -13.43 -33.92 -7.06
C PRO A 12 -13.59 -33.02 -5.83
N ALA A 13 -12.75 -33.23 -4.80
CA ALA A 13 -12.84 -32.48 -3.55
C ALA A 13 -12.86 -30.95 -3.76
N TRP A 14 -12.21 -30.45 -4.82
CA TRP A 14 -12.24 -29.05 -5.22
C TRP A 14 -13.62 -28.54 -5.65
N ALA A 15 -14.50 -29.42 -6.16
CA ALA A 15 -15.88 -29.07 -6.50
C ALA A 15 -16.76 -28.98 -5.24
N VAL A 16 -16.45 -29.75 -4.19
CA VAL A 16 -17.12 -29.65 -2.89
C VAL A 16 -16.67 -28.38 -2.16
N GLU A 17 -15.37 -28.06 -2.13
CA GLU A 17 -14.84 -26.83 -1.55
C GLU A 17 -15.34 -25.55 -2.25
N ALA A 18 -15.46 -25.57 -3.59
CA ALA A 18 -16.04 -24.44 -4.33
C ALA A 18 -17.55 -24.26 -4.06
N THR A 19 -18.27 -25.36 -3.79
CA THR A 19 -19.70 -25.32 -3.45
C THR A 19 -19.92 -24.86 -2.00
N GLU A 20 -19.03 -25.24 -1.08
CA GLU A 20 -19.05 -24.77 0.31
C GLU A 20 -18.68 -23.27 0.43
N ALA A 21 -17.71 -22.80 -0.36
CA ALA A 21 -17.36 -21.38 -0.43
C ALA A 21 -18.53 -20.49 -0.92
N GLY A 22 -19.40 -21.03 -1.78
CA GLY A 22 -20.61 -20.36 -2.25
C GLY A 22 -21.77 -20.36 -1.25
N GLY A 23 -21.82 -21.32 -0.32
CA GLY A 23 -22.89 -21.49 0.66
C GLY A 23 -22.72 -20.68 1.96
N GLU A 24 -21.51 -20.21 2.27
CA GLU A 24 -21.20 -19.48 3.51
C GLU A 24 -21.42 -17.95 3.44
N VAL A 25 -21.87 -17.43 2.29
CA VAL A 25 -22.05 -15.98 2.06
C VAL A 25 -23.21 -15.38 2.88
N ALA A 26 -24.01 -16.22 3.56
CA ALA A 26 -25.07 -15.80 4.48
C ALA A 26 -24.69 -15.93 5.97
N ARG A 27 -23.41 -16.02 6.34
CA ARG A 27 -23.01 -15.82 7.73
C ARG A 27 -23.03 -14.33 8.03
N SER A 28 -23.91 -13.90 8.93
CA SER A 28 -23.85 -12.56 9.54
C SER A 28 -22.42 -12.35 10.06
N LEU A 29 -21.68 -11.43 9.44
CA LEU A 29 -20.32 -11.13 9.88
C LEU A 29 -20.38 -10.73 11.36
N PRO A 30 -19.56 -11.34 12.23
CA PRO A 30 -19.52 -10.97 13.63
C PRO A 30 -19.25 -9.46 13.75
N GLY A 31 -19.95 -8.75 14.65
CA GLY A 31 -19.86 -7.29 14.74
C GLY A 31 -18.43 -6.74 14.96
N TRP A 32 -17.52 -7.52 15.53
CA TRP A 32 -16.11 -7.16 15.70
C TRP A 32 -15.32 -7.06 14.39
N TRP A 33 -15.82 -7.65 13.29
CA TRP A 33 -15.20 -7.56 11.97
C TRP A 33 -15.13 -6.12 11.46
N TYR A 34 -16.12 -5.29 11.80
CA TYR A 34 -16.17 -3.86 11.42
C TYR A 34 -15.08 -3.00 12.08
N ILE A 35 -14.39 -3.49 13.11
CA ILE A 35 -13.27 -2.77 13.74
C ILE A 35 -12.15 -2.52 12.73
N VAL A 36 -11.87 -3.48 11.84
CA VAL A 36 -10.78 -3.40 10.86
C VAL A 36 -10.97 -2.23 9.88
N PRO A 37 -12.08 -2.13 9.11
CA PRO A 37 -12.26 -0.99 8.22
C PRO A 37 -12.36 0.34 8.96
N VAL A 38 -13.00 0.38 10.14
CA VAL A 38 -13.07 1.60 10.96
C VAL A 38 -11.68 2.06 11.38
N ALA A 39 -10.82 1.14 11.83
CA ALA A 39 -9.43 1.45 12.19
C ALA A 39 -8.61 1.91 10.98
N ALA A 40 -8.81 1.30 9.80
CA ALA A 40 -8.14 1.72 8.57
C ALA A 40 -8.50 3.16 8.18
N PHE A 41 -9.78 3.52 8.21
CA PHE A 41 -10.21 4.91 7.98
C PHE A 41 -9.68 5.87 9.05
N GLY A 42 -9.66 5.45 10.33
CA GLY A 42 -9.07 6.22 11.42
C GLY A 42 -7.58 6.49 11.22
N ALA A 43 -6.82 5.50 10.74
CA ALA A 43 -5.41 5.64 10.43
C ALA A 43 -5.17 6.61 9.27
N LEU A 44 -5.96 6.53 8.19
CA LEU A 44 -5.87 7.48 7.07
C LEU A 44 -6.20 8.90 7.50
N PHE A 45 -7.21 9.08 8.36
CA PHE A 45 -7.53 10.38 8.94
C PHE A 45 -6.38 10.92 9.79
N MET A 46 -5.75 10.07 10.60
CA MET A 46 -4.61 10.45 11.44
C MET A 46 -3.40 10.86 10.61
N ALA A 47 -3.07 10.09 9.57
CA ALA A 47 -2.00 10.42 8.63
C ALA A 47 -2.26 11.78 7.94
N TRP A 48 -3.51 12.03 7.51
CA TRP A 48 -3.89 13.33 6.96
C TRP A 48 -3.75 14.46 7.98
N TYR A 49 -4.17 14.26 9.23
CA TYR A 49 -4.05 15.24 10.30
C TYR A 49 -2.58 15.58 10.58
N PHE A 50 -1.71 14.57 10.70
CA PHE A 50 -0.28 14.79 10.91
C PHE A 50 0.37 15.49 9.73
N TYR A 51 0.07 15.07 8.50
CA TYR A 51 0.53 15.75 7.30
C TYR A 51 0.17 17.24 7.33
N ARG A 52 -1.10 17.55 7.58
CA ARG A 52 -1.58 18.94 7.68
C ARG A 52 -0.84 19.73 8.76
N SER A 53 -0.61 19.14 9.93
CA SER A 53 0.11 19.79 11.03
C SER A 53 1.55 20.16 10.67
N ILE A 54 2.20 19.35 9.82
CA ILE A 54 3.56 19.63 9.34
C ILE A 54 3.53 20.73 8.29
N ILE A 55 2.65 20.66 7.28
CA ILE A 55 2.71 21.64 6.18
C ILE A 55 2.47 23.08 6.63
N THR A 56 1.73 23.25 7.74
CA THR A 56 1.47 24.54 8.37
C THR A 56 2.68 25.13 9.10
N CYS A 57 3.71 24.33 9.40
CA CYS A 57 4.96 24.85 9.96
C CYS A 57 5.76 25.62 8.91
N SER A 58 6.48 26.65 9.36
CA SER A 58 7.37 27.44 8.51
C SER A 58 8.52 26.59 7.95
N GLU A 59 8.84 26.77 6.67
CA GLU A 59 10.05 26.19 6.05
C GLU A 59 11.34 26.92 6.46
N GLY A 60 11.23 27.98 7.27
CA GLY A 60 12.36 28.75 7.77
C GLY A 60 12.80 29.85 6.81
N THR A 61 14.12 30.06 6.73
CA THR A 61 14.75 31.11 5.91
C THR A 61 14.66 30.81 4.43
N ASP A 62 14.86 31.81 3.57
CA ASP A 62 14.84 31.60 2.11
C ASP A 62 15.93 30.65 1.65
N ARG A 63 17.09 30.67 2.31
CA ARG A 63 18.16 29.69 2.04
C ARG A 63 17.74 28.26 2.39
N MET A 64 16.98 28.04 3.47
CA MET A 64 16.44 26.72 3.82
C MET A 64 15.43 26.22 2.77
N LYS A 65 14.54 27.11 2.31
CA LYS A 65 13.57 26.80 1.25
C LYS A 65 14.25 26.42 -0.07
N GLU A 66 15.27 27.16 -0.46
CA GLU A 66 16.06 26.91 -1.68
C GLU A 66 16.70 25.51 -1.65
N ILE A 67 17.41 25.19 -0.56
CA ILE A 67 18.05 23.87 -0.39
C ILE A 67 17.00 22.75 -0.39
N ALA A 68 15.89 22.93 0.33
CA ALA A 68 14.81 21.96 0.36
C ALA A 68 14.14 21.77 -1.01
N GLY A 69 14.11 22.82 -1.84
CA GLY A 69 13.68 22.76 -3.22
C GLY A 69 14.52 21.79 -4.04
N TYR A 70 15.85 21.92 -3.98
CA TYR A 70 16.76 21.01 -4.69
C TYR A 70 16.63 19.56 -4.22
N VAL A 71 16.47 19.33 -2.92
CA VAL A 71 16.24 17.99 -2.37
C VAL A 71 14.93 17.39 -2.88
N ARG A 72 13.84 18.18 -2.88
CA ARG A 72 12.53 17.73 -3.40
C ARG A 72 12.60 17.39 -4.88
N GLU A 73 13.26 18.23 -5.68
CA GLU A 73 13.44 17.98 -7.11
C GLU A 73 14.21 16.67 -7.36
N GLY A 74 15.33 16.48 -6.66
CA GLY A 74 16.13 15.25 -6.75
C GLY A 74 15.34 14.02 -6.32
N ALA A 75 14.59 14.11 -5.22
CA ALA A 75 13.73 13.02 -4.73
C ALA A 75 12.64 12.65 -5.75
N TYR A 76 12.00 13.63 -6.39
CA TYR A 76 11.01 13.38 -7.44
C TYR A 76 11.63 12.84 -8.73
N ALA A 77 12.87 13.22 -9.07
CA ALA A 77 13.59 12.60 -10.17
C ALA A 77 13.89 11.12 -9.87
N TYR A 78 14.36 10.82 -8.66
CA TYR A 78 14.60 9.46 -8.19
C TYR A 78 13.33 8.61 -8.21
N LEU A 79 12.22 9.09 -7.61
CA LEU A 79 10.95 8.36 -7.60
C LEU A 79 10.46 8.04 -9.00
N ARG A 80 10.50 9.00 -9.92
CA ARG A 80 10.06 8.77 -11.30
C ARG A 80 10.89 7.66 -11.96
N ARG A 81 12.22 7.64 -11.74
CA ARG A 81 13.09 6.60 -12.26
C ARG A 81 12.80 5.24 -11.61
N GLN A 82 12.69 5.20 -10.29
CA GLN A 82 12.42 3.99 -9.51
C GLN A 82 11.06 3.40 -9.90
N TYR A 83 10.00 4.21 -9.93
CA TYR A 83 8.64 3.74 -10.22
C TYR A 83 8.51 3.26 -11.65
N LYS A 84 9.27 3.82 -12.59
CA LYS A 84 9.34 3.30 -13.96
C LYS A 84 9.91 1.88 -14.00
N VAL A 85 11.00 1.62 -13.27
CA VAL A 85 11.65 0.30 -13.24
C VAL A 85 10.81 -0.70 -12.45
N VAL A 86 10.39 -0.33 -11.24
CA VAL A 86 9.56 -1.17 -10.37
C VAL A 86 8.22 -1.47 -11.02
N GLY A 87 7.57 -0.46 -11.62
CA GLY A 87 6.30 -0.64 -12.33
C GLY A 87 6.40 -1.60 -13.51
N PHE A 88 7.53 -1.60 -14.22
CA PHE A 88 7.78 -2.57 -15.30
C PHE A 88 7.90 -4.00 -14.77
N VAL A 89 8.70 -4.22 -13.72
CA VAL A 89 8.82 -5.54 -13.08
C VAL A 89 7.48 -6.00 -12.50
N PHE A 90 6.75 -5.09 -11.85
CA PHE A 90 5.43 -5.33 -11.30
C PHE A 90 4.44 -5.77 -12.38
N PHE A 91 4.43 -5.11 -13.54
CA PHE A 91 3.58 -5.49 -14.66
C PHE A 91 3.89 -6.90 -15.18
N ILE A 92 5.16 -7.26 -15.33
CA ILE A 92 5.57 -8.62 -15.73
C ILE A 92 5.08 -9.65 -14.72
N LEU A 93 5.22 -9.37 -13.42
CA LEU A 93 4.75 -10.27 -12.36
C LEU A 93 3.22 -10.42 -12.37
N VAL A 94 2.45 -9.36 -12.62
CA VAL A 94 0.99 -9.45 -12.78
C VAL A 94 0.63 -10.38 -13.93
N LEU A 95 1.30 -10.26 -15.09
CA LEU A 95 1.06 -11.14 -16.24
C LEU A 95 1.42 -12.59 -15.94
N PHE A 96 2.57 -12.81 -15.29
CA PHE A 96 3.02 -14.13 -14.89
C PHE A 96 2.04 -14.81 -13.91
N LEU A 97 1.62 -14.10 -12.86
CA LEU A 97 0.65 -14.61 -11.88
C LEU A 97 -0.74 -14.83 -12.51
N SER A 98 -1.14 -13.99 -13.47
CA SER A 98 -2.38 -14.16 -14.22
C SER A 98 -2.34 -15.39 -15.12
N PHE A 99 -1.22 -15.64 -15.80
CA PHE A 99 -1.03 -16.83 -16.61
C PHE A 99 -1.05 -18.11 -15.75
N MET A 100 -0.43 -18.10 -14.57
CA MET A 100 -0.51 -19.22 -13.63
C MET A 100 -1.93 -19.48 -13.12
N ALA A 101 -2.69 -18.42 -12.84
CA ALA A 101 -4.05 -18.53 -12.31
C ALA A 101 -5.07 -18.99 -13.37
N PHE A 102 -5.05 -18.37 -14.55
CA PHE A 102 -6.07 -18.60 -15.58
C PHE A 102 -5.62 -19.56 -16.69
N GLY A 103 -4.31 -19.61 -17.00
CA GLY A 103 -3.78 -20.45 -18.07
C GLY A 103 -3.44 -21.87 -17.61
N LEU A 104 -2.78 -22.00 -16.46
CA LEU A 104 -2.34 -23.30 -15.93
C LEU A 104 -3.25 -23.85 -14.82
N GLY A 105 -4.11 -23.00 -14.22
CA GLY A 105 -4.98 -23.39 -13.12
C GLY A 105 -4.24 -23.78 -11.83
N VAL A 106 -2.96 -23.44 -11.71
CA VAL A 106 -2.10 -23.80 -10.56
C VAL A 106 -2.31 -22.84 -9.39
N GLN A 107 -2.95 -21.69 -9.62
CA GLN A 107 -3.12 -20.63 -8.63
C GLN A 107 -4.56 -20.13 -8.54
N HIS A 108 -4.96 -19.67 -7.35
CA HIS A 108 -6.29 -19.13 -7.13
C HIS A 108 -6.57 -17.89 -8.00
N PRO A 109 -7.74 -17.78 -8.67
CA PRO A 109 -8.09 -16.65 -9.54
C PRO A 109 -8.02 -15.26 -8.88
N LEU A 110 -8.12 -15.20 -7.55
CA LEU A 110 -8.02 -13.93 -6.80
C LEU A 110 -6.59 -13.39 -6.64
N VAL A 111 -5.55 -14.22 -6.81
CA VAL A 111 -4.17 -13.81 -6.52
C VAL A 111 -3.71 -12.64 -7.39
N PRO A 112 -3.95 -12.61 -8.72
CA PRO A 112 -3.58 -11.46 -9.55
C PRO A 112 -4.25 -10.15 -9.09
N PHE A 113 -5.52 -10.21 -8.65
CA PHE A 113 -6.25 -9.05 -8.14
C PHE A 113 -5.72 -8.57 -6.79
N ALA A 114 -5.43 -9.50 -5.87
CA ALA A 114 -4.82 -9.18 -4.58
C ALA A 114 -3.41 -8.57 -4.75
N PHE A 115 -2.62 -9.09 -5.68
CA PHE A 115 -1.30 -8.56 -6.00
C PHE A 115 -1.39 -7.15 -6.61
N LEU A 116 -2.32 -6.94 -7.55
CA LEU A 116 -2.52 -5.63 -8.20
C LEU A 116 -2.91 -4.55 -7.18
N THR A 117 -3.88 -4.87 -6.32
CA THR A 117 -4.36 -3.95 -5.28
C THR A 117 -3.29 -3.65 -4.24
N GLY A 118 -2.60 -4.69 -3.72
CA GLY A 118 -1.51 -4.53 -2.76
C GLY A 118 -0.33 -3.72 -3.31
N GLY A 119 0.08 -3.99 -4.55
CA GLY A 119 1.15 -3.24 -5.20
C GLY A 119 0.78 -1.77 -5.45
N LEU A 120 -0.46 -1.50 -5.83
CA LEU A 120 -0.96 -0.14 -6.02
C LEU A 120 -0.93 0.66 -4.72
N PHE A 121 -1.45 0.09 -3.61
CA PHE A 121 -1.42 0.77 -2.31
C PHE A 121 0.00 0.94 -1.77
N SER A 122 0.89 -0.03 -2.00
CA SER A 122 2.31 0.07 -1.64
C SER A 122 3.01 1.23 -2.38
N GLY A 123 2.78 1.35 -3.69
CA GLY A 123 3.27 2.48 -4.48
C GLY A 123 2.70 3.82 -4.00
N LEU A 124 1.41 3.88 -3.68
CA LEU A 124 0.79 5.11 -3.18
C LEU A 124 1.40 5.53 -1.83
N ALA A 125 1.56 4.59 -0.89
CA ALA A 125 2.16 4.84 0.42
C ALA A 125 3.61 5.34 0.29
N GLY A 126 4.41 4.72 -0.58
CA GLY A 126 5.80 5.15 -0.83
C GLY A 126 5.88 6.58 -1.39
N PHE A 127 4.98 6.95 -2.30
CA PHE A 127 4.95 8.29 -2.88
C PHE A 127 4.55 9.35 -1.84
N ILE A 128 3.50 9.09 -1.07
CA ILE A 128 3.03 9.99 -0.01
C ILE A 128 4.10 10.16 1.08
N GLY A 129 4.74 9.06 1.50
CA GLY A 129 5.80 9.09 2.51
C GLY A 129 6.98 9.95 2.07
N MET A 130 7.48 9.76 0.84
CA MET A 130 8.61 10.57 0.36
C MET A 130 8.23 12.05 0.16
N LYS A 131 7.02 12.34 -0.32
CA LYS A 131 6.52 13.72 -0.42
C LYS A 131 6.44 14.40 0.94
N THR A 132 6.01 13.66 1.97
CA THR A 132 5.93 14.18 3.34
C THR A 132 7.32 14.36 3.94
N ALA A 133 8.22 13.38 3.80
CA ALA A 133 9.58 13.45 4.31
C ALA A 133 10.35 14.65 3.73
N THR A 134 10.32 14.81 2.40
CA THR A 134 10.97 15.93 1.72
C THR A 134 10.34 17.28 2.05
N ALA A 135 9.05 17.30 2.41
CA ALA A 135 8.39 18.51 2.91
C ALA A 135 8.70 18.84 4.38
N ALA A 136 8.96 17.83 5.19
CA ALA A 136 9.24 17.99 6.60
C ALA A 136 10.67 18.46 6.86
N SER A 137 11.66 18.07 6.06
CA SER A 137 13.10 18.31 6.36
C SER A 137 13.44 19.75 6.75
N ALA A 138 13.08 20.76 5.94
CA ALA A 138 13.35 22.16 6.27
C ALA A 138 12.53 22.65 7.47
N ARG A 139 11.29 22.19 7.60
CA ARG A 139 10.42 22.54 8.74
C ARG A 139 10.94 21.97 10.05
N THR A 140 11.51 20.77 10.03
CA THR A 140 12.17 20.14 11.16
C THR A 140 13.42 20.92 11.55
N ALA A 141 14.25 21.32 10.58
CA ALA A 141 15.44 22.14 10.83
C ALA A 141 15.08 23.51 11.43
N GLN A 142 14.05 24.17 10.89
CA GLN A 142 13.51 25.40 11.46
C GLN A 142 12.90 25.18 12.85
N GLY A 143 12.21 24.07 13.08
CA GLY A 143 11.70 23.71 14.41
C GLY A 143 12.83 23.55 15.41
N ALA A 144 13.91 22.88 15.01
CA ALA A 144 15.10 22.65 15.83
C ALA A 144 15.88 23.92 16.16
N SER A 145 15.87 24.94 15.29
CA SER A 145 16.49 26.25 15.58
C SER A 145 15.74 27.04 16.65
N GLU A 146 14.45 26.76 16.85
CA GLU A 146 13.65 27.34 17.93
C GLU A 146 13.71 26.50 19.23
N SER A 147 13.57 25.18 19.13
CA SER A 147 13.78 24.26 20.25
C SER A 147 13.92 22.80 19.78
N LEU A 148 14.66 21.99 20.55
CA LEU A 148 14.78 20.55 20.28
C LEU A 148 13.41 19.86 20.24
N ASN A 149 12.52 20.16 21.18
CA ASN A 149 11.20 19.54 21.25
C ASN A 149 10.35 19.86 20.01
N LYS A 150 10.39 21.11 19.52
CA LYS A 150 9.64 21.50 18.32
C LYS A 150 10.15 20.76 17.08
N GLY A 151 11.48 20.67 16.90
CA GLY A 151 12.07 19.87 15.82
C GLY A 151 11.69 18.40 15.91
N LEU A 152 11.78 17.79 17.10
CA LEU A 152 11.46 16.39 17.34
C LEU A 152 9.99 16.07 17.01
N VAL A 153 9.05 16.91 17.46
CA VAL A 153 7.62 16.71 17.20
C VAL A 153 7.31 16.76 15.70
N ILE A 154 7.92 17.68 14.95
CA ILE A 154 7.73 17.76 13.49
C ILE A 154 8.30 16.51 12.81
N ALA A 155 9.50 16.07 13.20
CA ALA A 155 10.14 14.88 12.64
C ALA A 155 9.34 13.60 12.90
N PHE A 156 8.88 13.39 14.14
CA PHE A 156 8.08 12.22 14.50
C PHE A 156 6.72 12.22 13.82
N ARG A 157 6.05 13.37 13.75
CA ARG A 157 4.79 13.49 13.00
C ARG A 157 4.99 13.20 11.52
N ALA A 158 6.11 13.62 10.94
CA ALA A 158 6.41 13.34 9.53
C ALA A 158 6.63 11.85 9.26
N GLY A 159 7.25 11.13 10.20
CA GLY A 159 7.39 9.68 10.11
C GLY A 159 6.11 8.89 10.43
N ALA A 160 5.15 9.51 11.11
CA ALA A 160 3.85 8.91 11.42
C ALA A 160 2.81 9.04 10.27
N VAL A 161 3.14 9.79 9.22
CA VAL A 161 2.35 9.92 7.97
C VAL A 161 2.75 8.83 7.01
#